data_AF-A0A841V562-F1
#
_entry.id   AF-A0A841V562-F1
#
_cell.length_a   1.000
_cell.length_b   1.000
_cell.length_c   1.000
_cell.angle_alpha   90.00
_cell.angle_beta   90.00
_cell.angle_gamma   90.00
#
_symmetry.space_group_name_H-M   'P 1'
#
loop_
_entity.id
_entity.type
_entity.pdbx_description
1 polymer ?
#
loop_
_entity_poly.entity_id
_entity_poly.type
_entity_poly.pdbx_seq_one_letter_code
_entity_poly.pdbx_strand_id
1 'polypeptide(L)'
;MMQTLPLELELAASQIAAQYYPHRRFKLIYQIVNNFIDIEFQGYYTEEFVSSRNRPSNPIDDFYRDKKIDFTVGYGNNRLSLSAWWRRAILTFDYNSKSWSNEDGEEIACPYPDGEQFEIIAAALYPLLQQHY
;
A
#
# COMPACT_ATOMS: atom_id res chain seq x y z
N MET A 1 18.13 -17.87 -4.58
CA MET A 1 16.71 -18.24 -4.44
C MET A 1 15.90 -16.98 -4.63
N MET A 2 14.93 -16.96 -5.54
CA MET A 2 13.93 -15.89 -5.57
C MET A 2 13.11 -16.01 -4.28
N GLN A 3 13.24 -15.03 -3.38
CA GLN A 3 12.30 -14.91 -2.27
C GLN A 3 10.96 -14.48 -2.86
N THR A 4 9.87 -15.06 -2.37
CA THR A 4 8.50 -14.75 -2.79
C THR A 4 7.74 -14.20 -1.59
N LEU A 5 6.71 -13.40 -1.83
CA LEU A 5 5.75 -13.03 -0.80
C LEU A 5 4.83 -14.24 -0.54
N PRO A 6 4.72 -14.78 0.68
CA PRO A 6 3.76 -15.83 1.00
C PRO A 6 2.33 -15.39 0.66
N LEU A 7 1.52 -16.31 0.11
CA LEU A 7 0.15 -15.99 -0.32
C LEU A 7 -0.73 -15.51 0.84
N GLU A 8 -0.52 -16.07 2.03
CA GLU A 8 -1.22 -15.66 3.25
C GLU A 8 -0.88 -14.22 3.64
N LEU A 9 0.39 -13.82 3.47
CA LEU A 9 0.84 -12.46 3.73
C LEU A 9 0.28 -11.50 2.67
N GLU A 10 0.32 -11.88 1.39
CA GLU A 10 -0.27 -11.09 0.30
C GLU A 10 -1.76 -10.82 0.54
N LEU A 11 -2.51 -11.86 0.89
CA LEU A 11 -3.94 -11.77 1.18
C LEU A 11 -4.21 -10.88 2.40
N ALA A 12 -3.50 -11.11 3.51
CA ALA A 12 -3.69 -10.33 4.73
C ALA A 12 -3.37 -8.85 4.51
N ALA A 13 -2.27 -8.54 3.81
CA ALA A 13 -1.88 -7.18 3.50
C ALA A 13 -2.91 -6.48 2.60
N SER A 14 -3.40 -7.16 1.56
CA SER A 14 -4.46 -6.64 0.68
C SER A 14 -5.75 -6.34 1.46
N GLN A 15 -6.12 -7.21 2.40
CA GLN A 15 -7.31 -7.03 3.24
C GLN A 15 -7.18 -5.85 4.21
N ILE A 16 -6.00 -5.66 4.81
CA ILE A 16 -5.71 -4.50 5.68
C ILE A 16 -5.95 -3.20 4.90
N ALA A 17 -5.38 -3.07 3.70
CA ALA A 17 -5.59 -1.88 2.88
C ALA A 17 -7.07 -1.70 2.52
N ALA A 18 -7.76 -2.75 2.09
CA ALA A 18 -9.16 -2.69 1.68
C ALA A 18 -10.13 -2.23 2.79
N GLN A 19 -9.79 -2.38 4.08
CA GLN A 19 -10.61 -1.89 5.19
C GLN A 19 -10.77 -0.36 5.20
N TYR A 20 -9.78 0.37 4.67
CA TYR A 20 -9.77 1.84 4.65
C TYR A 20 -10.24 2.43 3.33
N TYR A 21 -10.38 1.60 2.30
CA TYR A 21 -10.83 2.00 0.97
C TYR A 21 -12.08 1.23 0.55
N PRO A 22 -13.29 1.70 0.93
CA PRO A 22 -14.54 1.05 0.58
C PRO A 22 -14.69 0.82 -0.93
N HIS A 23 -15.21 -0.35 -1.30
CA HIS A 23 -15.38 -0.76 -2.71
C HIS A 23 -14.06 -0.80 -3.50
N ARG A 24 -12.94 -1.04 -2.82
CA ARG A 24 -11.63 -1.26 -3.45
C ARG A 24 -11.07 -2.60 -3.07
N ARG A 25 -10.19 -3.10 -3.93
CA ARG A 25 -9.33 -4.26 -3.72
C ARG A 25 -7.91 -3.90 -4.12
N PHE A 26 -6.92 -4.57 -3.54
CA PHE A 26 -5.52 -4.29 -3.80
C PHE A 26 -4.83 -5.50 -4.41
N LYS A 27 -4.11 -5.27 -5.50
CA LYS A 27 -3.12 -6.20 -6.04
C LYS A 27 -1.75 -5.75 -5.56
N LEU A 28 -0.92 -6.68 -5.10
CA LEU A 28 0.42 -6.37 -4.63
C LEU A 28 1.44 -6.72 -5.73
N ILE A 29 2.26 -5.75 -6.11
CA ILE A 29 3.45 -5.97 -6.94
C ILE A 29 4.66 -5.79 -6.03
N TYR A 30 5.53 -6.78 -5.94
CA TYR A 30 6.63 -6.73 -4.97
C TYR A 30 7.98 -7.08 -5.57
N GLN A 31 9.01 -6.53 -4.95
CA GLN A 31 10.41 -6.83 -5.21
C GLN A 31 11.12 -7.08 -3.89
N ILE A 32 11.94 -8.15 -3.84
CA ILE A 32 12.70 -8.50 -2.64
C ILE A 32 14.19 -8.53 -3.00
N VAL A 33 14.99 -7.68 -2.34
CA VAL A 33 16.44 -7.54 -2.56
C VAL A 33 17.14 -7.39 -1.23
N ASN A 34 18.13 -8.23 -0.94
CA ASN A 34 18.98 -8.11 0.25
C ASN A 34 18.20 -8.02 1.59
N ASN A 35 17.12 -8.80 1.74
CA ASN A 35 16.19 -8.75 2.88
C ASN A 35 15.42 -7.43 3.04
N PHE A 36 15.36 -6.63 1.99
CA PHE A 36 14.40 -5.55 1.86
C PHE A 36 13.29 -5.98 0.93
N ILE A 37 12.06 -5.65 1.28
CA ILE A 37 10.90 -5.84 0.44
C ILE A 37 10.24 -4.48 0.16
N ASP A 38 10.04 -4.20 -1.12
CA ASP A 38 9.20 -3.11 -1.60
C ASP A 38 7.93 -3.70 -2.20
N ILE A 39 6.77 -3.20 -1.78
CA ILE A 39 5.46 -3.66 -2.21
C ILE A 39 4.64 -2.47 -2.72
N GLU A 40 4.32 -2.44 -4.00
CA GLU A 40 3.34 -1.54 -4.58
C GLU A 40 1.93 -2.11 -4.40
N PHE A 41 1.10 -1.40 -3.64
CA PHE A 41 -0.32 -1.66 -3.47
C PHE A 41 -1.09 -0.96 -4.58
N GLN A 42 -1.54 -1.73 -5.56
CA GLN A 42 -2.30 -1.25 -6.70
C GLN A 42 -3.80 -1.34 -6.41
N GLY A 43 -4.47 -0.20 -6.31
CA GLY A 43 -5.90 -0.12 -6.05
C GLY A 43 -6.79 -0.37 -7.28
N TYR A 44 -7.83 -1.17 -7.12
CA TYR A 44 -8.85 -1.42 -8.15
C TYR A 44 -10.26 -1.30 -7.56
N TYR A 45 -11.19 -0.76 -8.34
CA TYR A 45 -12.62 -0.77 -8.04
C TYR A 45 -13.17 -2.20 -7.98
N THR A 46 -14.04 -2.46 -7.03
CA THR A 46 -14.87 -3.68 -7.08
C THR A 46 -15.92 -3.56 -8.18
N GLU A 47 -16.37 -4.69 -8.70
CA GLU A 47 -17.35 -4.71 -9.79
C GLU A 47 -18.66 -4.00 -9.42
N GLU A 48 -19.07 -4.07 -8.15
CA GLU A 48 -20.27 -3.40 -7.65
C GLU A 48 -20.24 -1.87 -7.84
N PHE A 49 -19.06 -1.25 -7.87
CA PHE A 49 -18.91 0.20 -7.92
C PHE A 49 -18.91 0.78 -9.35
N VAL A 50 -18.57 -0.03 -10.36
CA VAL A 50 -18.48 0.45 -11.75
C VAL A 50 -19.82 0.26 -12.43
N SER A 51 -20.30 1.24 -13.21
CA SER A 51 -21.58 1.17 -13.94
C SER A 51 -21.36 1.09 -15.45
N SER A 52 -21.18 -0.11 -16.02
CA SER A 52 -21.23 -0.27 -17.48
C SER A 52 -21.63 -1.67 -17.95
N ARG A 53 -22.13 -1.76 -19.19
CA ARG A 53 -22.16 -3.00 -19.99
C ARG A 53 -20.81 -3.09 -20.73
N ASN A 54 -20.22 -4.29 -20.83
CA ASN A 54 -18.88 -4.61 -21.35
C ASN A 54 -17.73 -4.44 -20.34
N ARG A 55 -17.83 -5.09 -19.19
CA ARG A 55 -16.74 -5.10 -18.21
C ARG A 55 -15.82 -6.29 -18.44
N PRO A 56 -14.49 -6.13 -18.32
CA PRO A 56 -13.57 -7.25 -18.30
C PRO A 56 -13.89 -8.20 -17.15
N SER A 57 -13.78 -9.51 -17.38
CA SER A 57 -13.94 -10.52 -16.33
C SER A 57 -12.75 -10.57 -15.37
N ASN A 58 -11.62 -10.00 -15.76
CA ASN A 58 -10.43 -9.93 -14.93
C ASN A 58 -10.58 -8.78 -13.91
N PRO A 59 -10.67 -9.05 -12.60
CA PRO A 59 -10.90 -8.03 -11.58
C PRO A 59 -9.75 -7.04 -11.38
N ILE A 60 -8.56 -7.36 -11.92
CA ILE A 60 -7.35 -6.52 -11.89
C ILE A 60 -7.01 -5.96 -13.28
N ASP A 61 -8.00 -5.90 -14.17
CA ASP A 61 -7.87 -5.18 -15.43
C ASP A 61 -7.70 -3.67 -15.19
N ASP A 62 -6.91 -3.00 -16.04
CA ASP A 62 -6.68 -1.55 -15.97
C ASP A 62 -7.99 -0.75 -16.05
N PHE A 63 -9.04 -1.31 -16.65
CA PHE A 63 -10.39 -0.76 -16.62
C PHE A 63 -10.89 -0.45 -15.20
N TYR A 64 -10.50 -1.25 -14.20
CA TYR A 64 -10.89 -1.08 -12.81
C TYR A 64 -9.86 -0.28 -11.99
N ARG A 65 -8.77 0.23 -12.58
CA ARG A 65 -7.66 0.82 -11.83
C ARG A 65 -8.04 2.16 -11.17
N ASP A 66 -7.81 2.29 -9.87
CA ASP A 66 -7.88 3.55 -9.13
C ASP A 66 -6.48 4.00 -8.70
N LYS A 67 -5.79 4.75 -9.56
CA LYS A 67 -4.40 5.14 -9.28
C LYS A 67 -4.25 6.13 -8.12
N LYS A 68 -5.34 6.72 -7.64
CA LYS A 68 -5.32 7.73 -6.56
C LYS A 68 -5.08 7.14 -5.18
N ILE A 69 -5.32 5.84 -5.02
CA ILE A 69 -5.18 5.13 -3.75
C ILE A 69 -3.96 4.20 -3.76
N ASP A 70 -3.08 4.36 -4.75
CA ASP A 70 -1.85 3.60 -4.82
C ASP A 70 -0.86 4.08 -3.79
N PHE A 71 -0.18 3.12 -3.18
CA PHE A 71 0.92 3.41 -2.29
C PHE A 71 1.95 2.29 -2.32
N THR A 72 3.15 2.60 -1.87
CA THR A 72 4.25 1.66 -1.73
C THR A 72 4.53 1.45 -0.25
N VAL A 73 4.82 0.21 0.12
CA VAL A 73 5.33 -0.17 1.44
C VAL A 73 6.76 -0.64 1.26
N GLY A 74 7.70 0.04 1.90
CA GLY A 74 9.08 -0.44 2.04
C GLY A 74 9.27 -1.06 3.42
N TYR A 75 9.89 -2.24 3.47
CA TYR A 75 10.26 -2.89 4.73
C TYR A 75 11.66 -3.51 4.66
N GLY A 76 12.46 -3.27 5.68
CA GLY A 76 13.73 -3.94 5.90
C GLY A 76 14.51 -3.32 7.06
N ASN A 77 15.48 -4.05 7.61
CA ASN A 77 16.19 -3.64 8.83
C ASN A 77 15.26 -3.28 10.00
N ASN A 78 14.13 -3.99 10.15
CA ASN A 78 13.06 -3.67 11.10
C ASN A 78 12.49 -2.24 10.96
N ARG A 79 12.57 -1.66 9.76
CA ARG A 79 11.99 -0.35 9.45
C ARG A 79 10.88 -0.51 8.43
N LEU A 80 9.80 0.23 8.61
CA LEU A 80 8.66 0.25 7.69
C LEU A 80 8.33 1.68 7.29
N SER A 81 8.15 1.90 6.00
CA SER A 81 7.69 3.17 5.45
C SER A 81 6.55 2.97 4.45
N LEU A 82 5.58 3.86 4.47
CA LEU A 82 4.53 3.94 3.44
C LEU A 82 4.68 5.23 2.66
N SER A 83 4.68 5.14 1.34
CA SER A 83 4.78 6.30 0.45
C SER A 83 3.66 6.30 -0.59
N ALA A 84 3.05 7.44 -0.82
CA ALA A 84 2.01 7.60 -1.83
C ALA A 84 2.03 8.99 -2.46
N TRP A 85 1.28 9.18 -3.53
CA TRP A 85 1.09 10.48 -4.16
C TRP A 85 -0.05 11.25 -3.50
N TRP A 86 0.27 12.36 -2.83
CA TRP A 86 -0.73 13.33 -2.36
C TRP A 86 -0.69 14.58 -3.22
N ARG A 87 -1.73 14.75 -4.04
CA ARG A 87 -1.89 15.88 -4.97
C ARG A 87 -0.74 15.98 -5.98
N ARG A 88 0.39 16.56 -5.58
CA ARG A 88 1.57 16.83 -6.42
C ARG A 88 2.90 16.43 -5.78
N ALA A 89 2.89 15.86 -4.58
CA ALA A 89 4.09 15.45 -3.87
C ALA A 89 3.96 14.01 -3.42
N ILE A 90 5.09 13.31 -3.35
CA ILE A 90 5.17 12.05 -2.64
C ILE A 90 5.37 12.38 -1.17
N LEU A 91 4.48 11.85 -0.33
CA LEU A 91 4.63 11.93 1.12
C LEU A 91 4.95 10.53 1.65
N THR A 92 5.76 10.47 2.70
CA THR A 92 6.19 9.21 3.29
C THR A 92 5.96 9.23 4.79
N PHE A 93 5.28 8.20 5.28
CA PHE A 93 5.17 7.91 6.70
C PHE A 93 6.22 6.87 7.10
N ASP A 94 7.09 7.21 8.04
CA ASP A 94 7.98 6.25 8.69
C ASP A 94 7.33 5.75 9.98
N TYR A 95 7.05 4.44 10.02
CA TYR A 95 6.35 3.82 11.13
C TYR A 95 7.18 3.76 12.41
N ASN A 96 8.51 3.72 12.29
CA ASN A 96 9.41 3.54 13.43
C ASN A 96 9.65 4.86 14.15
N SER A 97 9.83 5.96 13.42
CA SER A 97 9.91 7.31 14.01
C SER A 97 8.56 7.96 14.26
N LYS A 98 7.48 7.41 13.68
CA LYS A 98 6.12 8.01 13.70
C LYS A 98 6.10 9.41 13.10
N SER A 99 6.85 9.62 12.03
CA SER A 99 7.00 10.92 11.38
C SER A 99 6.59 10.88 9.92
N TRP A 100 6.09 12.02 9.45
CA TRP A 100 5.78 12.25 8.04
C TRP A 100 6.86 13.10 7.39
N SER A 101 7.18 12.81 6.14
CA SER A 101 8.14 13.58 5.35
C SER A 101 7.69 13.77 3.91
N ASN A 102 8.19 14.82 3.26
CA ASN A 102 8.04 15.03 1.82
C ASN A 102 9.18 14.36 1.02
N GLU A 103 9.22 14.57 -0.28
CA GLU A 103 10.24 14.01 -1.18
C GLU A 103 11.67 14.50 -0.92
N ASP A 104 11.82 15.67 -0.28
CA ASP A 104 13.12 16.23 0.13
C ASP A 104 13.58 15.68 1.49
N GLY A 105 12.76 14.85 2.15
CA GLY A 105 13.02 14.32 3.49
C GLY A 105 12.74 15.32 4.62
N GLU A 106 12.09 16.46 4.31
CA GLU A 106 11.69 17.42 5.32
C GLU A 106 10.50 16.88 6.11
N GLU A 107 10.57 16.96 7.44
CA GLU A 107 9.47 16.55 8.30
C GLU A 107 8.26 17.47 8.13
N ILE A 108 7.08 16.87 8.00
CA ILE A 108 5.81 17.58 7.84
C ILE A 108 4.79 17.08 8.85
N ALA A 109 3.71 17.84 9.01
CA ALA A 109 2.54 17.35 9.75
C ALA A 109 1.85 16.20 9.00
N CYS A 110 1.13 15.36 9.75
CA CYS A 110 0.29 14.31 9.20
C CYS A 110 -0.67 14.86 8.13
N PRO A 111 -0.65 14.32 6.89
CA PRO A 111 -1.43 14.86 5.80
C PRO A 111 -2.93 14.56 5.95
N TYR A 112 -3.76 15.60 5.84
CA TYR A 112 -5.22 15.45 5.86
C TYR A 112 -5.78 15.21 4.43
N PRO A 113 -6.80 14.33 4.25
CA PRO A 113 -7.51 13.57 5.28
C PRO A 113 -6.98 12.15 5.54
N ASP A 114 -6.11 11.64 4.68
CA ASP A 114 -5.83 10.19 4.63
C ASP A 114 -4.64 9.74 5.49
N GLY A 115 -3.87 10.68 6.07
CA GLY A 115 -2.65 10.37 6.83
C GLY A 115 -2.90 9.41 8.00
N GLU A 116 -3.93 9.66 8.81
CA GLU A 116 -4.29 8.76 9.93
C GLU A 116 -4.57 7.33 9.45
N GLN A 117 -5.17 7.15 8.27
CA GLN A 117 -5.44 5.81 7.71
C GLN A 117 -4.12 5.11 7.38
N PHE A 118 -3.16 5.81 6.80
CA PHE A 118 -1.83 5.28 6.51
C PHE A 118 -1.08 4.86 7.77
N GLU A 119 -1.18 5.63 8.86
CA GLU A 119 -0.57 5.27 10.13
C GLU A 119 -1.13 3.96 10.69
N ILE A 120 -2.45 3.75 10.56
CA ILE A 120 -3.11 2.52 11.02
C ILE A 120 -2.77 1.34 10.10
N ILE A 121 -2.76 1.53 8.77
CA ILE A 121 -2.31 0.51 7.82
C ILE A 121 -0.88 0.08 8.14
N ALA A 122 0.03 1.04 8.35
CA ALA A 122 1.42 0.77 8.72
C ALA A 122 1.52 -0.05 10.01
N ALA A 123 0.71 0.29 11.03
CA ALA A 123 0.65 -0.46 12.29
C ALA A 123 0.18 -1.91 12.13
N ALA A 124 -0.77 -2.16 11.22
CA ALA A 124 -1.27 -3.49 10.95
C ALA A 124 -0.29 -4.31 10.08
N LEU A 125 0.41 -3.67 9.14
CA LEU A 125 1.38 -4.34 8.25
C LEU A 125 2.71 -4.66 8.94
N TYR A 126 3.18 -3.82 9.86
CA TYR A 126 4.48 -3.98 10.53
C TYR A 126 4.70 -5.37 11.15
N PRO A 127 3.82 -5.89 12.04
CA PRO A 127 4.04 -7.20 12.66
C PRO A 127 3.99 -8.34 11.64
N LEU A 128 3.19 -8.20 10.57
CA LEU A 128 3.11 -9.20 9.51
C LEU A 128 4.44 -9.27 8.74
N LEU A 129 4.97 -8.12 8.32
CA LEU A 129 6.22 -8.07 7.57
C LEU A 129 7.41 -8.51 8.42
N GLN A 130 7.44 -8.14 9.71
CA GLN A 130 8.47 -8.56 10.67
C GLN A 130 8.50 -10.07 10.92
N GLN A 131 7.37 -10.76 10.82
CA GLN A 131 7.34 -12.22 10.97
C GLN A 131 8.00 -12.94 9.79
N HIS A 132 8.06 -12.30 8.62
CA HIS A 132 8.46 -12.91 7.35
C HIS A 132 9.82 -12.44 6.80
N TYR A 133 10.29 -11.25 7.19
CA TYR A 133 11.50 -10.59 6.67
C TYR A 133 12.33 -9.98 7.80
#